data_AF-A0A520JRU2-F1
#
_entry.id   AF-A0A520JRU2-F1
#
_cell.length_a   1.000
_cell.length_b   1.000
_cell.length_c   1.000
_cell.angle_alpha   90.00
_cell.angle_beta   90.00
_cell.angle_gamma   90.00
#
_symmetry.space_group_name_H-M   'P 1'
#
loop_
_entity.id
_entity.type
_entity.pdbx_description
1 polymer ?
#
loop_
_entity_poly.entity_id
_entity_poly.type
_entity_poly.pdbx_seq_one_letter_code
_entity_poly.pdbx_strand_id
1 'polypeptide(L)'
;MFSANQLRQRCLSNVAADASYCFAYITGVHDTVRAYEAWLNQREFCVPRHVPQGDLREAFIGYLKDHSSDLSGEAASVVVVALKIRYPCTVEGRSGAPASAVPTPATKR
;
A
#
# COMPACT_ATOMS: atom_id res chain seq x y z
N MET A 1 15.68 -2.80 -16.41
CA MET A 1 15.07 -2.15 -15.23
C MET A 1 13.57 -2.35 -15.30
N PHE A 2 12.92 -2.72 -14.20
CA PHE A 2 11.47 -2.92 -14.16
C PHE A 2 10.79 -1.58 -13.82
N SER A 3 9.98 -1.04 -14.74
CA SER A 3 9.43 0.31 -14.61
C SER A 3 8.01 0.34 -14.03
N ALA A 4 7.62 1.50 -13.52
CA ALA A 4 6.27 1.74 -13.01
C ALA A 4 5.20 1.46 -14.07
N ASN A 5 5.44 1.79 -15.35
CA ASN A 5 4.49 1.45 -16.41
C ASN A 5 4.37 -0.07 -16.64
N GLN A 6 5.46 -0.83 -16.54
CA GLN A 6 5.41 -2.29 -16.67
C GLN A 6 4.63 -2.92 -15.51
N LEU A 7 4.81 -2.43 -14.27
CA LEU A 7 4.00 -2.84 -13.13
C LEU A 7 2.53 -2.46 -13.32
N ARG A 8 2.25 -1.22 -13.76
CA ARG A 8 0.88 -0.73 -14.04
C ARG A 8 0.16 -1.61 -15.05
N GLN A 9 0.84 -2.00 -16.14
CA GLN A 9 0.27 -2.90 -17.15
C GLN A 9 -0.15 -4.23 -16.53
N ARG A 10 0.67 -4.82 -15.64
CA ARG A 10 0.29 -6.05 -14.92
C ARG A 10 -0.88 -5.83 -13.99
N CYS A 11 -0.92 -4.70 -13.28
CA CYS A 11 -2.02 -4.37 -12.38
C CYS A 11 -3.36 -4.10 -13.08
N LEU A 12 -3.33 -3.74 -14.37
CA LEU A 12 -4.52 -3.53 -15.22
C LEU A 12 -4.86 -4.74 -16.10
N SER A 13 -4.04 -5.80 -16.07
CA SER A 13 -4.25 -7.01 -16.86
C SER A 13 -5.36 -7.88 -16.26
N ASN A 14 -6.11 -8.54 -17.13
CA ASN A 14 -7.10 -9.55 -16.75
C ASN A 14 -6.50 -10.97 -16.67
N VAL A 15 -5.18 -11.11 -16.90
CA VAL A 15 -4.47 -12.39 -16.78
C VAL A 15 -4.18 -12.65 -15.30
N ALA A 16 -4.60 -13.80 -14.78
CA ALA A 16 -4.47 -14.14 -13.36
C ALA A 16 -3.02 -14.10 -12.85
N ALA A 17 -2.05 -14.48 -13.69
CA ALA A 17 -0.62 -14.42 -13.38
C ALA A 17 -0.13 -12.97 -13.22
N ASP A 18 -0.59 -12.05 -14.07
CA ASP A 18 -0.22 -10.64 -14.00
C ASP A 18 -0.83 -9.96 -12.77
N ALA A 19 -2.10 -10.25 -12.48
CA ALA A 19 -2.78 -9.75 -11.29
C ALA A 19 -2.06 -10.22 -10.02
N SER A 20 -1.73 -11.52 -9.94
CA SER A 20 -0.96 -12.09 -8.83
C SER A 20 0.42 -11.43 -8.70
N TYR A 21 1.11 -11.21 -9.82
CA TYR A 21 2.40 -10.53 -9.81
C TYR A 21 2.28 -9.09 -9.29
N CYS A 22 1.28 -8.33 -9.75
CA CYS A 22 1.06 -6.96 -9.28
C CYS A 22 0.89 -6.91 -7.75
N PHE A 23 0.02 -7.74 -7.20
CA PHE A 23 -0.23 -7.80 -5.76
C PHE A 23 1.02 -8.20 -4.97
N ALA A 24 1.72 -9.25 -5.42
CA ALA A 24 2.93 -9.72 -4.77
C ALA A 24 4.05 -8.66 -4.81
N TYR A 25 4.26 -8.00 -5.95
CA TYR A 25 5.30 -6.97 -6.09
C TYR A 25 5.05 -5.79 -5.16
N ILE A 26 3.84 -5.22 -5.17
CA ILE A 26 3.49 -4.07 -4.32
C ILE A 26 3.59 -4.44 -2.83
N THR A 27 3.11 -5.63 -2.45
CA THR A 27 3.20 -6.11 -1.08
C THR A 27 4.65 -6.31 -0.65
N GLY A 28 5.51 -6.86 -1.52
CA GLY A 28 6.93 -7.04 -1.24
C GLY A 28 7.67 -5.72 -1.03
N VAL A 29 7.35 -4.68 -1.82
CA VAL A 29 7.89 -3.33 -1.60
C VAL A 29 7.45 -2.77 -0.24
N HIS A 30 6.16 -2.88 0.08
CA HIS A 30 5.62 -2.48 1.37
C HIS A 30 6.30 -3.19 2.55
N ASP A 31 6.47 -4.51 2.47
CA ASP A 31 7.09 -5.31 3.51
C ASP A 31 8.57 -4.98 3.68
N THR A 32 9.27 -4.67 2.58
CA THR A 32 10.67 -4.21 2.62
C THR A 32 10.78 -2.87 3.36
N VAL A 33 9.90 -1.91 3.08
CA VAL A 33 9.90 -0.62 3.79
C VAL A 33 9.58 -0.81 5.28
N ARG A 34 8.63 -1.70 5.62
CA ARG A 34 8.35 -2.03 7.03
C ARG A 34 9.54 -2.69 7.73
N ALA A 35 10.29 -3.54 7.02
CA ALA A 35 11.53 -4.12 7.55
C ALA A 35 12.59 -3.02 7.78
N TYR A 36 12.71 -2.05 6.87
CA TYR A 36 13.59 -0.90 7.04
C TYR A 36 13.18 -0.01 8.21
N GLU A 37 11.88 0.20 8.44
CA GLU A 37 11.41 0.89 9.65
C GLU A 37 11.90 0.16 10.91
N ALA A 38 11.75 -1.16 10.96
CA ALA A 38 12.18 -1.95 12.12
C ALA A 38 13.71 -1.95 12.31
N TRP A 39 14.49 -1.98 11.23
CA TRP A 39 15.95 -2.09 11.29
C TRP A 39 16.67 -0.75 11.40
N LEU A 40 16.17 0.28 10.73
CA LEU A 40 16.81 1.59 10.59
C LEU A 40 16.11 2.69 11.38
N ASN A 41 14.95 2.39 11.98
CA ASN A 41 14.08 3.38 12.64
C ASN A 41 13.69 4.55 11.70
N GLN A 42 13.58 4.26 10.39
CA GLN A 42 13.20 5.21 9.35
C GLN A 42 11.81 4.84 8.84
N ARG A 43 10.82 5.66 9.19
CA ARG A 43 9.42 5.44 8.80
C ARG A 43 9.03 6.35 7.65
N GLU A 44 8.97 5.80 6.45
CA GLU A 44 8.63 6.55 5.23
C GLU A 44 7.14 6.88 5.11
N PHE A 45 6.26 6.00 5.60
CA PHE A 45 4.80 6.12 5.53
C PHE A 45 4.11 5.32 6.62
N CYS A 46 2.82 5.61 6.88
CA CYS A 46 2.06 5.07 8.00
C CYS A 46 0.82 4.32 7.53
N VAL A 47 1.04 3.09 7.08
CA VAL A 47 -0.02 2.20 6.62
C VAL A 47 -0.72 1.54 7.83
N PRO A 48 -2.06 1.37 7.83
CA PRO A 48 -2.76 0.64 8.89
C PRO A 48 -2.19 -0.77 9.11
N ARG A 49 -2.23 -1.26 10.35
CA ARG A 49 -1.69 -2.59 10.72
C ARG A 49 -2.25 -3.72 9.85
N HIS A 50 -3.50 -3.60 9.43
CA HIS A 50 -4.17 -4.52 8.53
C HIS A 50 -4.66 -3.74 7.31
N VAL A 51 -3.83 -3.66 6.29
CA VAL A 51 -4.18 -3.09 4.99
C VAL A 51 -4.49 -4.21 4.00
N PRO A 52 -5.64 -4.15 3.28
CA PRO A 52 -5.88 -5.03 2.14
C PRO A 52 -4.84 -4.79 1.04
N GLN A 53 -4.37 -5.86 0.39
CA GLN A 53 -3.47 -5.73 -0.78
C GLN A 53 -4.12 -4.93 -1.93
N GLY A 54 -5.45 -5.00 -2.03
CA GLY A 54 -6.28 -4.17 -2.92
C GLY A 54 -6.03 -2.68 -2.75
N ASP A 55 -5.94 -2.21 -1.52
CA ASP A 55 -5.78 -0.78 -1.22
C ASP A 55 -4.38 -0.28 -1.59
N LEU A 56 -3.35 -1.12 -1.38
CA LEU A 56 -1.99 -0.82 -1.82
C LEU A 56 -1.90 -0.72 -3.35
N ARG A 57 -2.58 -1.63 -4.07
CA ARG A 57 -2.69 -1.58 -5.53
C ARG A 57 -3.41 -0.32 -6.00
N GLU A 58 -4.54 0.02 -5.39
CA GLU A 58 -5.30 1.24 -5.75
C GLU A 58 -4.50 2.51 -5.46
N ALA A 59 -3.71 2.55 -4.38
CA ALA A 59 -2.79 3.66 -4.11
C ALA A 59 -1.79 3.86 -5.26
N PHE A 60 -1.16 2.78 -5.72
CA PHE A 60 -0.21 2.82 -6.83
C PHE A 60 -0.85 3.21 -8.16
N ILE A 61 -1.96 2.59 -8.54
CA ILE A 61 -2.65 2.92 -9.80
C ILE A 61 -3.21 4.34 -9.75
N GLY A 62 -3.79 4.74 -8.62
CA GLY A 62 -4.33 6.08 -8.39
C GLY A 62 -3.25 7.15 -8.56
N TYR A 63 -2.09 6.96 -7.93
CA TYR A 63 -0.94 7.86 -8.08
C TYR A 63 -0.57 8.10 -9.55
N LEU A 64 -0.43 7.01 -10.33
CA LEU A 64 -0.01 7.09 -11.74
C LEU A 64 -1.06 7.70 -12.68
N LYS A 65 -2.32 7.86 -12.26
CA LYS A 65 -3.32 8.60 -13.04
C LYS A 65 -2.98 10.10 -13.08
N ASP A 66 -2.48 10.63 -11.96
CA ASP A 66 -2.19 12.05 -11.80
C ASP A 66 -0.70 12.39 -12.04
N HIS A 67 0.18 11.38 -12.08
CA HIS A 67 1.64 11.53 -12.19
C HIS A 67 2.22 10.72 -13.36
N SER A 68 1.77 11.03 -14.58
CA SER A 68 2.18 10.27 -15.78
C SER A 68 3.67 10.39 -16.13
N SER A 69 4.35 11.43 -15.65
CA SER A 69 5.82 11.59 -15.80
C SER A 69 6.61 10.44 -15.18
N ASP A 70 6.03 9.77 -14.19
CA ASP A 70 6.73 8.78 -13.36
C ASP A 70 6.62 7.36 -13.94
N LEU A 71 5.91 7.20 -15.05
CA LEU A 71 5.72 5.92 -15.74
C LEU A 71 7.03 5.25 -16.14
N SER A 72 8.06 6.03 -16.47
CA SER A 72 9.41 5.53 -16.79
C SER A 72 10.27 5.30 -15.54
N GLY A 73 9.82 5.71 -14.36
CA GLY A 73 10.51 5.54 -13.09
C GLY A 73 10.62 4.07 -12.67
N GLU A 74 11.52 3.81 -11.72
CA GLU A 74 11.67 2.49 -11.10
C GLU A 74 10.40 2.09 -10.35
N ALA A 75 9.91 0.88 -10.59
CA ALA A 75 8.61 0.46 -10.06
C ALA A 75 8.54 0.50 -8.53
N ALA A 76 9.55 0.00 -7.81
CA ALA A 76 9.53 0.00 -6.35
C ALA A 76 9.55 1.42 -5.78
N SER A 77 10.36 2.31 -6.36
CA SER A 77 10.47 3.71 -5.96
C SER A 77 9.14 4.45 -6.12
N VAL A 78 8.46 4.24 -7.25
CA VAL A 78 7.14 4.84 -7.50
C VAL A 78 6.07 4.24 -6.58
N VAL A 79 6.13 2.94 -6.25
CA VAL A 79 5.25 2.34 -5.23
C VAL A 79 5.47 3.01 -3.88
N VAL A 80 6.71 3.23 -3.44
CA VAL A 80 7.02 3.91 -2.17
C VAL A 80 6.44 5.33 -2.15
N VAL A 81 6.61 6.11 -3.22
CA VAL A 81 6.05 7.47 -3.33
C VAL A 81 4.52 7.45 -3.28
N ALA A 82 3.89 6.56 -4.03
CA ALA A 82 2.44 6.40 -4.04
C ALA A 82 1.88 6.07 -2.65
N LEU A 83 2.53 5.14 -1.93
CA LEU A 83 2.15 4.78 -0.57
C LEU A 83 2.38 5.93 0.42
N LYS A 84 3.46 6.70 0.26
CA LYS A 84 3.76 7.87 1.09
C LYS A 84 2.72 8.97 0.97
N ILE A 85 2.25 9.23 -0.25
CA ILE A 85 1.18 10.21 -0.50
C ILE A 85 -0.16 9.69 0.04
N ARG A 86 -0.46 8.40 -0.14
CA ARG A 86 -1.74 7.82 0.30
C ARG A 86 -1.83 7.67 1.82
N TYR A 87 -0.72 7.35 2.47
CA TYR A 87 -0.64 7.03 3.89
C TYR A 87 0.38 7.92 4.61
N PRO A 88 0.17 9.25 4.66
CA PRO A 88 1.08 10.15 5.33
C PRO A 88 1.11 9.84 6.82
N CYS A 89 2.30 9.88 7.42
CA CYS A 89 2.44 9.79 8.86
C CYS A 89 1.96 11.08 9.52
N THR A 90 0.74 11.08 10.06
CA THR A 90 0.25 12.17 10.91
C THR A 90 0.70 11.94 12.36
N VAL A 91 0.88 13.03 13.11
CA VAL A 91 1.26 13.01 14.52
C VAL A 91 0.20 12.30 15.38
N GLU A 92 -1.03 12.18 14.88
CA GLU A 92 -2.18 11.53 15.53
C GLU A 92 -2.11 10.00 15.57
N GLY A 93 -1.21 9.37 14.80
CA GLY A 93 -1.03 7.91 14.76
C GLY A 93 -0.41 7.27 16.02
N ARG A 94 -0.20 8.03 17.10
CA ARG A 94 0.09 7.48 18.45
C ARG A 94 -1.16 7.12 19.24
N SER A 95 -2.32 7.63 18.83
CA SER A 95 -3.59 7.25 19.44
C SER A 95 -4.18 6.13 18.61
N GLY A 96 -4.05 4.89 19.11
CA GLY A 96 -4.83 3.78 18.60
C GLY A 96 -6.29 4.20 18.50
N ALA A 97 -6.86 4.14 17.30
CA ALA A 97 -8.30 4.18 17.17
C ALA A 97 -8.87 3.10 18.10
N PRO A 98 -9.82 3.42 18.99
CA PRO A 98 -10.44 2.40 19.81
C PRO A 98 -11.14 1.43 18.87
N ALA A 99 -10.83 0.14 19.05
CA ALA A 99 -11.51 -0.95 18.38
C ALA A 99 -13.02 -0.68 18.39
N SER A 100 -13.62 -0.65 17.20
CA SER A 100 -15.07 -0.58 17.04
C SER A 100 -15.75 -1.51 18.04
N ALA A 101 -16.66 -0.93 18.81
CA ALA A 101 -17.47 -1.60 19.80
C ALA A 101 -18.05 -2.90 19.24
N VAL A 102 -17.71 -4.01 19.88
CA VAL A 102 -18.39 -5.30 19.70
C VAL A 102 -19.81 -5.13 20.24
N PRO A 103 -20.88 -5.34 19.45
CA PRO A 103 -22.24 -5.33 19.98
C PRO A 103 -22.47 -6.60 20.81
N THR A 104 -22.82 -6.42 22.08
CA THR A 104 -23.20 -7.48 23.03
C THR A 104 -24.49 -8.16 22.58
N PRO A 105 -24.60 -9.51 22.58
CA PRO A 105 -25.87 -10.18 22.32
C PRO A 105 -26.84 -10.00 23.50
N ALA A 106 -28.06 -9.55 23.19
CA ALA A 106 -29.13 -9.35 24.16
C ALA A 106 -29.66 -10.69 24.70
N THR A 107 -29.64 -10.85 26.03
CA THR A 107 -30.32 -11.91 26.76
C THR A 107 -31.84 -11.70 26.70
N LYS A 108 -32.59 -12.65 26.12
CA LYS A 108 -34.06 -12.71 26.25
C LYS A 108 -34.44 -13.40 27.56
N ARG A 109 -35.40 -12.80 28.29
CA ARG A 109 -36.16 -13.43 29.37
C ARG A 109 -37.22 -14.38 28.82
#